data_AF-R9PH16-F1
#
_entry.id   AF-R9PH16-F1
#
_cell.length_a   1.000
_cell.length_b   1.000
_cell.length_c   1.000
_cell.angle_alpha   90.00
_cell.angle_beta   90.00
_cell.angle_gamma   90.00
#
_symmetry.space_group_name_H-M   'P 1'
#
loop_
_entity.id
_entity.type
_entity.pdbx_description
1 polymer ?
#
loop_
_entity_poly.entity_id
_entity_poly.type
_entity_poly.pdbx_seq_one_letter_code
_entity_poly.pdbx_strand_id
1 'polypeptide(L)' 'MLDNLNIPEGIEKEPELPVPSMEEQKLIVAELKRLEEAGELTPEILEEFMTGKRKPE' A
#
# COMPACT_ATOMS: atom_id res chain seq x y z
N MET A 1 -7.32 -22.65 -10.63
CA MET A 1 -6.37 -21.81 -11.39
C MET A 1 -5.13 -21.42 -10.56
N LEU A 2 -4.90 -22.03 -9.40
CA LEU A 2 -3.63 -21.91 -8.65
C LEU A 2 -2.84 -23.24 -8.68
N ASP A 3 -3.40 -24.25 -9.33
CA ASP A 3 -2.97 -25.66 -9.27
C ASP A 3 -1.71 -25.95 -10.11
N ASN A 4 -1.23 -24.97 -10.88
CA ASN A 4 -0.03 -25.07 -11.74
C ASN A 4 1.18 -24.28 -11.19
N LEU A 5 1.08 -23.71 -9.99
CA LEU A 5 2.21 -23.00 -9.37
C LEU A 5 2.92 -23.95 -8.40
N ASN A 6 4.17 -24.30 -8.71
CA ASN A 6 5.07 -24.98 -7.76
C ASN A 6 5.55 -23.96 -6.72
N ILE A 7 4.70 -23.66 -5.74
CA ILE A 7 5.04 -22.79 -4.61
C ILE A 7 5.95 -23.60 -3.68
N PRO A 8 7.22 -23.19 -3.46
CA PRO A 8 8.11 -23.86 -2.53
C PRO A 8 7.45 -24.03 -1.16
N GLU A 9 7.50 -25.25 -0.60
CA GLU A 9 7.10 -25.48 0.78
C GLU A 9 8.03 -24.68 1.71
N GLY A 10 7.46 -23.84 2.59
CA GLY A 10 8.22 -23.02 3.53
C GLY A 10 8.33 -21.53 3.20
N ILE A 11 7.53 -21.00 2.27
CA ILE A 11 7.35 -19.54 2.18
C ILE A 11 6.64 -19.07 3.47
N GLU A 12 7.38 -18.35 4.32
CA GLU A 12 6.79 -17.60 5.42
C GLU A 12 5.79 -16.59 4.84
N LYS A 13 4.53 -16.71 5.23
CA LYS A 13 3.53 -15.70 4.88
C LYS A 13 3.88 -14.43 5.64
N GLU A 14 4.18 -13.36 4.90
CA GLU A 14 4.25 -12.04 5.51
C GLU A 14 2.94 -11.75 6.26
N PRO A 15 3.01 -11.10 7.43
CA PRO A 15 1.81 -10.75 8.17
C PRO A 15 0.91 -9.88 7.28
N GLU A 16 -0.35 -10.26 7.17
CA GLU A 16 -1.32 -9.47 6.40
C GLU A 16 -1.43 -8.08 7.02
N LEU A 17 -1.19 -7.05 6.20
CA LEU A 17 -1.41 -5.67 6.61
C LEU A 17 -2.91 -5.39 6.69
N PRO A 18 -3.38 -4.70 7.74
CA PRO A 18 -4.79 -4.33 7.84
C PRO A 18 -5.16 -3.43 6.67
N VAL A 19 -6.23 -3.81 5.96
CA VAL A 19 -6.77 -2.99 4.88
C VAL A 19 -7.47 -1.77 5.51
N PRO A 20 -7.12 -0.53 5.13
CA PRO A 20 -7.76 0.67 5.66
C PRO A 20 -9.25 0.73 5.34
N SER A 21 -10.03 1.44 6.14
CA SER A 21 -11.45 1.72 5.87
C SER A 21 -11.64 2.54 4.59
N MET A 22 -12.87 2.57 4.05
CA MET A 22 -13.18 3.36 2.86
C MET A 22 -12.97 4.87 3.05
N GLU A 23 -13.11 5.39 4.26
CA GLU A 23 -12.85 6.80 4.58
C GLU A 23 -11.35 7.08 4.56
N GLU A 24 -10.56 6.22 5.22
CA GLU A 24 -9.09 6.31 5.21
C GLU A 24 -8.52 6.17 3.80
N GLN A 25 -9.02 5.23 3.00
CA GLN A 25 -8.61 5.06 1.60
C GLN A 25 -8.84 6.34 0.77
N LYS A 26 -9.97 7.03 0.97
CA LYS A 26 -10.26 8.30 0.27
C LYS A 26 -9.29 9.40 0.68
N LEU A 27 -8.95 9.50 1.96
CA LEU A 27 -7.98 10.47 2.46
C LEU A 27 -6.57 10.19 1.91
N ILE A 28 -6.15 8.92 1.89
CA ILE A 28 -4.87 8.50 1.29
C ILE A 28 -4.83 8.91 -0.18
N VAL A 29 -5.88 8.63 -0.96
CA VAL A 29 -5.93 9.00 -2.38
C VAL A 29 -5.92 10.52 -2.59
N ALA A 30 -6.59 11.29 -1.73
CA ALA A 30 -6.59 12.74 -1.82
C ALA A 30 -5.19 13.33 -1.60
N GLU A 31 -4.46 12.83 -0.59
CA GLU A 31 -3.11 13.30 -0.28
C GLU A 31 -2.10 12.87 -1.36
N LEU A 32 -2.20 11.63 -1.87
CA LEU A 32 -1.36 11.17 -2.98
C LEU A 32 -1.53 12.04 -4.23
N LYS A 33 -2.75 12.45 -4.56
CA LYS A 33 -3.01 13.38 -5.67
C LYS A 33 -2.40 14.76 -5.43
N ARG A 34 -2.51 15.29 -4.21
CA ARG A 34 -1.88 16.57 -3.84
C ARG A 34 -0.37 16.52 -4.03
N LEU A 35 0.27 15.45 -3.58
CA LEU A 35 1.71 15.21 -3.74
C LEU A 35 2.11 15.05 -5.20
N GLU A 36 1.30 14.36 -6.01
CA GLU A 36 1.52 14.21 -7.45
C GLU A 36 1.45 15.56 -8.18
N GLU A 37 0.43 16.37 -7.89
CA GLU A 37 0.27 17.73 -8.45
C GLU A 37 1.41 18.67 -8.04
N ALA A 38 1.92 18.53 -6.82
CA ALA A 38 3.06 19.30 -6.32
C ALA A 38 4.43 18.82 -6.87
N GLY A 39 4.48 17.65 -7.51
CA GLY A 39 5.75 17.01 -7.91
C GLY A 39 6.55 16.43 -6.74
N GLU A 40 5.90 16.19 -5.60
CA GLU A 40 6.48 15.72 -4.35
C GLU A 40 6.26 14.22 -4.11
N LEU A 41 5.45 13.54 -4.94
CA LEU A 41 5.20 12.11 -4.81
C LEU A 41 6.40 11.27 -5.26
N THR A 42 7.19 10.79 -4.31
CA THR A 42 8.30 9.84 -4.56
C THR A 42 7.88 8.39 -4.33
N PRO A 43 8.61 7.39 -4.87
CA PRO A 43 8.37 5.98 -4.58
C PRO A 43 8.38 5.66 -3.08
N GLU A 44 9.27 6.29 -2.32
CA GLU A 44 9.40 6.09 -0.87
C GLU A 44 8.14 6.59 -0.15
N ILE A 45 7.62 7.77 -0.51
CA ILE A 45 6.38 8.30 0.07
C ILE A 45 5.18 7.42 -0.29
N LEU A 46 5.10 6.95 -1.54
CA LEU A 46 4.06 6.03 -1.97
C LEU A 46 4.11 4.72 -1.16
N GLU A 47 5.30 4.15 -0.95
CA GLU A 47 5.51 2.95 -0.15
C GLU A 47 5.01 3.16 1.28
N GLU A 48 5.30 4.30 1.89
CA GLU A 48 4.85 4.61 3.25
C GLU A 48 3.32 4.58 3.39
N PHE A 49 2.58 5.06 2.39
CA PHE A 49 1.11 4.95 2.36
C PHE A 49 0.64 3.51 2.14
N MET A 50 1.26 2.77 1.22
CA MET A 50 0.85 1.40 0.88
C MET A 50 1.17 0.38 1.98
N THR A 51 2.14 0.69 2.84
CA THR A 51 2.54 -0.13 3.98
C THR A 51 2.00 0.38 5.32
N GLY A 52 1.20 1.45 5.30
CA GLY A 52 0.62 2.06 6.50
C GLY A 52 1.63 2.74 7.44
N LYS A 53 2.89 2.92 7.00
CA LYS A 53 3.93 3.68 7.74
C LYS A 53 3.56 5.16 7.86
N ARG A 54 2.86 5.70 6.86
CA ARG A 54 2.35 7.08 6.82
C ARG A 54 0.83 7.10 6.76
N LYS A 55 0.24 8.06 7.49
CA LYS A 55 -1.19 8.39 7.43
C LYS A 55 -1.38 9.70 6.67
N PRO A 56 -2.53 9.90 6.00
CA PRO A 56 -2.84 11.19 5.39
C PRO A 56 -2.89 12.27 6.48
N GLU A 57 -2.42 13.47 6.15
CA GLU A 57 -2.47 14.64 7.03
C GLU A 57 -3.89 15.19 7.20
#